data_AF-A0A6G3XIT7-F1
#
_entry.id   AF-A0A6G3XIT7-F1
#
_cell.length_a   1.000
_cell.length_b   1.000
_cell.length_c   1.000
_cell.angle_alpha   90.00
_cell.angle_beta   90.00
_cell.angle_gamma   90.00
#
_symmetry.space_group_name_H-M   'P 1'
#
loop_
_entity.id
_entity.type
_entity.pdbx_description
1 polymer ?
#
loop_
_entity_poly.entity_id
_entity_poly.type
_entity_poly.pdbx_seq_one_letter_code
_entity_poly.pdbx_strand_id
1 'polypeptide(L)'
;MFRTALRNVLAHKARLLMTVLAVMLGVAFVSGTLVFTDTLGNAFRKQSAKSYDNVAVSLETFAGDDDKTPGIDEATLEKIRGLDGVASATGRVSGFAGVADPDGKL
;
A
#
# COMPACT_ATOMS: atom_id res chain seq x y z
N MET A 1 -38.04 19.94 -31.19
CA MET A 1 -36.64 19.65 -31.56
C MET A 1 -36.14 18.34 -30.93
N PHE A 2 -36.03 18.21 -29.60
CA PHE A 2 -35.49 17.01 -28.93
C PHE A 2 -36.28 15.71 -29.24
N ARG A 3 -37.62 15.77 -29.24
CA ARG A 3 -38.50 14.65 -29.61
C ARG A 3 -38.30 14.16 -31.04
N THR A 4 -37.95 15.06 -31.95
CA THR A 4 -37.74 14.76 -33.37
C THR A 4 -36.38 14.08 -33.58
N ALA A 5 -35.34 14.56 -32.89
CA ALA A 5 -34.03 13.93 -32.87
C ALA A 5 -34.10 12.50 -32.29
N LEU A 6 -34.78 12.32 -31.16
CA LEU A 6 -34.93 11.01 -30.52
C LEU A 6 -35.69 10.02 -31.42
N ARG A 7 -36.73 10.49 -32.12
CA ARG A 7 -37.45 9.69 -33.12
C ARG A 7 -36.56 9.26 -34.29
N ASN A 8 -35.71 10.16 -34.80
CA ASN A 8 -34.81 9.87 -35.91
C ASN A 8 -33.74 8.82 -35.54
N VAL A 9 -33.19 8.95 -34.33
CA VAL A 9 -32.20 8.02 -33.80
C VAL A 9 -32.82 6.65 -33.49
N LEU A 10 -34.05 6.62 -32.96
CA LEU A 10 -34.82 5.38 -32.74
C LEU A 10 -35.35 4.74 -34.03
N ALA A 11 -35.45 5.48 -35.13
CA ALA A 11 -35.79 4.94 -36.44
C ALA A 11 -34.65 4.10 -37.03
N HIS A 12 -33.40 4.36 -36.63
CA HIS A 12 -32.20 3.66 -37.11
C HIS A 12 -31.51 2.89 -35.97
N LYS A 13 -32.25 1.97 -35.35
CA LYS A 13 -31.81 1.22 -34.14
C LYS A 13 -30.49 0.49 -34.30
N ALA A 14 -30.23 -0.10 -35.47
CA ALA A 14 -28.98 -0.84 -35.71
C ALA A 14 -27.75 0.08 -35.70
N ARG A 15 -27.84 1.25 -36.34
CA ARG A 15 -26.74 2.24 -36.36
C ARG A 15 -26.52 2.83 -34.97
N LEU A 16 -27.59 3.13 -34.24
CA LEU A 16 -27.51 3.59 -32.86
C LEU A 16 -26.78 2.57 -31.96
N LEU A 17 -27.14 1.29 -32.08
CA LEU A 17 -26.55 0.25 -31.25
C LEU A 17 -25.03 0.15 -31.49
N MET A 18 -24.60 0.15 -32.75
CA MET A 18 -23.17 0.10 -33.09
C MET A 18 -22.38 1.27 -32.51
N THR A 19 -22.89 2.49 -32.62
CA THR A 19 -22.18 3.68 -32.12
C THR A 19 -22.16 3.72 -30.59
N VAL A 20 -23.26 3.34 -29.94
CA VAL A 20 -23.31 3.27 -28.47
C VAL A 20 -22.33 2.22 -27.95
N LEU A 21 -22.28 1.03 -28.55
CA LEU A 21 -21.35 -0.02 -28.15
C LEU A 21 -19.89 0.42 -28.34
N ALA A 22 -19.56 1.04 -29.47
CA ALA A 22 -18.21 1.57 -29.72
C ALA A 22 -17.80 2.59 -28.66
N VAL A 23 -18.68 3.53 -28.31
CA VAL A 23 -18.41 4.55 -27.29
C VAL A 23 -18.35 3.93 -25.90
N MET A 24 -19.27 3.05 -25.53
CA MET A 24 -19.28 2.39 -24.22
C MET A 24 -18.01 1.57 -23.99
N LEU A 25 -17.57 0.80 -24.98
CA LEU A 25 -16.34 0.02 -24.88
C LEU A 25 -15.11 0.91 -24.68
N GLY A 26 -15.02 2.03 -25.41
CA GLY A 26 -13.93 3.00 -25.24
C GLY A 26 -13.93 3.64 -23.85
N VAL A 27 -15.08 4.13 -23.38
CA VAL A 27 -15.21 4.78 -22.06
C VAL A 27 -15.00 3.78 -20.92
N ALA A 28 -15.51 2.55 -21.04
CA ALA A 28 -15.31 1.50 -20.06
C ALA A 28 -13.82 1.15 -19.91
N PHE A 29 -13.07 1.08 -21.02
CA PHE A 29 -11.64 0.83 -20.98
C PHE A 29 -10.87 1.96 -20.28
N VAL A 30 -11.12 3.22 -20.66
CA VAL A 30 -10.43 4.39 -20.07
C VAL A 30 -10.77 4.55 -18.60
N SER A 31 -12.05 4.41 -18.22
CA SER A 31 -12.46 4.50 -16.81
C SER A 31 -11.95 3.32 -15.98
N GLY A 32 -11.94 2.11 -16.57
CA GLY A 32 -11.43 0.90 -15.92
C GLY A 32 -9.94 1.00 -15.57
N THR A 33 -9.10 1.50 -16.48
CA THR A 33 -7.66 1.68 -16.18
C THR A 33 -7.44 2.73 -15.10
N LEU A 34 -8.18 3.85 -15.14
CA LEU A 34 -8.08 4.89 -14.12
C LEU A 34 -8.46 4.38 -12.73
N VAL A 35 -9.59 3.66 -12.63
CA VAL A 35 -10.05 3.06 -11.38
C VAL A 35 -9.08 1.97 -10.91
N PHE A 36 -8.56 1.15 -11.80
CA PHE A 36 -7.57 0.12 -11.46
C PHE A 36 -6.29 0.75 -10.90
N THR A 37 -5.73 1.77 -11.57
CA THR A 37 -4.55 2.49 -11.08
C THR A 37 -4.82 3.18 -9.74
N ASP A 38 -5.96 3.82 -9.56
CA ASP A 38 -6.29 4.46 -8.28
C ASP A 38 -6.47 3.43 -7.16
N THR A 39 -7.15 2.31 -7.45
CA THR A 39 -7.34 1.23 -6.49
C THR A 39 -6.01 0.60 -6.09
N LEU A 40 -5.14 0.30 -7.06
CA LEU A 40 -3.83 -0.27 -6.83
C LEU A 40 -2.92 0.70 -6.06
N GLY A 41 -2.90 1.98 -6.47
CA GLY A 41 -2.16 3.02 -5.78
C GLY A 41 -2.65 3.22 -4.34
N ASN A 42 -3.96 3.20 -4.11
CA ASN A 42 -4.53 3.30 -2.77
C ASN A 42 -4.29 2.05 -1.93
N ALA A 43 -4.31 0.86 -2.52
CA ALA A 43 -3.97 -0.37 -1.83
C ALA A 43 -2.50 -0.37 -1.39
N PHE A 44 -1.57 0.00 -2.28
CA PHE A 44 -0.15 0.14 -1.93
C PHE A 44 0.09 1.23 -0.88
N ARG A 45 -0.52 2.42 -1.03
CA ARG A 45 -0.43 3.48 -0.02
C ARG A 45 -0.98 3.04 1.33
N LYS A 46 -2.15 2.38 1.38
CA LYS A 46 -2.73 1.86 2.64
C LYS A 46 -1.87 0.76 3.26
N GLN A 47 -1.27 -0.12 2.45
CA GLN A 47 -0.38 -1.16 2.94
C GLN A 47 0.91 -0.57 3.52
N SER A 48 1.50 0.43 2.86
CA SER A 48 2.69 1.13 3.35
C SER A 48 2.38 2.00 4.58
N ALA A 49 1.27 2.73 4.55
CA ALA A 49 0.80 3.57 5.64
C ALA A 49 0.51 2.72 6.89
N LYS A 50 -0.21 1.59 6.78
CA LYS A 50 -0.46 0.74 7.95
C LYS A 50 0.82 0.24 8.65
N SER A 51 1.91 0.04 7.90
CA SER A 51 3.21 -0.37 8.47
C SER A 51 3.94 0.75 9.22
N TYR A 52 3.65 2.02 8.91
CA TYR A 52 4.39 3.18 9.44
C TYR A 52 3.50 4.30 10.05
N ASP A 53 2.17 4.17 10.02
CA ASP A 53 1.20 5.19 10.46
C ASP A 53 1.37 5.54 11.94
N ASN A 54 2.00 4.66 12.71
CA ASN A 54 2.31 4.86 14.13
C ASN A 54 3.82 4.92 14.41
N VAL A 55 4.67 5.05 13.38
CA VAL A 55 6.13 5.12 13.52
C VAL A 55 6.59 6.49 13.08
N ALA A 56 6.74 7.40 14.06
CA ALA A 56 7.24 8.76 13.81
C ALA A 56 8.76 8.80 13.57
N VAL A 57 9.52 7.92 14.24
CA VAL A 57 10.99 7.87 14.18
C VAL A 57 11.43 6.41 14.24
N SER A 58 12.33 6.00 13.32
CA SER A 58 13.07 4.74 13.40
C SER A 58 14.51 5.04 13.77
N LEU A 59 15.03 4.36 14.79
CA LEU A 59 16.43 4.45 15.20
C LEU A 59 17.11 3.14 14.84
N GLU A 60 18.07 3.19 13.94
CA GLU A 60 18.89 2.05 13.54
C GLU A 60 20.34 2.37 13.85
N THR A 61 21.04 1.43 14.49
CA THR A 61 22.49 1.51 14.67
C THR A 61 23.16 0.83 13.48
N PHE A 62 23.96 1.58 12.72
CA PHE A 62 24.76 1.02 11.63
C PHE A 62 26.03 0.41 12.22
N ALA A 63 26.02 -0.91 12.39
CA ALA A 63 27.25 -1.67 12.60
C ALA A 63 27.93 -1.83 11.23
N GLY A 64 29.07 -1.16 11.01
CA GLY A 64 29.90 -1.46 9.86
C GLY A 64 30.61 -2.78 10.09
N ASP A 65 30.31 -3.80 9.26
CA ASP A 65 30.95 -5.13 9.04
C ASP A 65 31.47 -5.97 10.24
N ASP A 66 31.44 -5.43 11.45
CA ASP A 66 31.78 -6.10 12.69
C ASP A 66 30.46 -6.52 13.38
N ASP A 67 30.22 -7.83 13.40
CA ASP A 67 29.13 -8.57 14.07
C ASP A 67 29.01 -8.31 15.60
N LYS A 68 29.68 -7.29 16.13
CA LYS A 68 29.88 -7.05 17.57
C LYS A 68 29.23 -5.78 18.09
N THR A 69 28.54 -5.00 17.27
CA THR A 69 27.83 -3.83 17.80
C THR A 69 26.49 -4.28 18.37
N PRO A 70 26.27 -4.21 19.70
CA PRO A 70 24.98 -4.55 20.28
C PRO A 70 23.93 -3.60 19.69
N GLY A 71 22.77 -4.14 19.35
CA GLY A 71 21.60 -3.30 19.07
C GLY A 71 21.33 -2.31 20.21
N ILE A 72 20.39 -1.40 19.99
CA ILE A 72 19.99 -0.43 21.02
C ILE A 72 19.62 -1.19 22.31
N ASP A 73 20.23 -0.79 23.43
CA ASP A 73 19.99 -1.44 24.72
C ASP A 73 18.62 -1.09 25.29
N GLU A 74 18.12 -1.96 26.17
CA GLU A 74 16.80 -1.78 26.77
C GLU A 74 16.74 -0.53 27.68
N ALA A 75 17.86 -0.16 28.31
CA ALA A 75 17.97 1.05 29.10
C ALA A 75 17.80 2.34 28.25
N THR A 76 18.29 2.36 27.01
CA THR A 76 18.04 3.48 26.09
C THR A 76 16.59 3.49 25.61
N LEU A 77 15.99 2.33 25.37
CA LEU A 77 14.56 2.23 25.02
C LEU A 77 13.68 2.81 26.14
N GLU A 78 13.98 2.51 27.40
CA GLU A 78 13.25 3.02 28.56
C GLU A 78 13.38 4.55 28.71
N LYS A 79 14.59 5.09 28.49
CA LYS A 79 14.80 6.55 28.44
C LYS A 79 13.96 7.22 27.34
N ILE A 80 13.88 6.60 26.16
CA ILE A 80 13.08 7.14 25.04
C ILE A 80 11.59 7.11 25.38
N ARG A 81 11.09 6.04 26.03
CA ARG A 81 9.68 5.97 26.48
C ARG A 81 9.32 7.05 27.50
N GLY A 82 10.29 7.52 28.29
CA GLY A 82 10.08 8.55 29.30
C GLY A 82 10.12 9.99 28.78
N LEU A 83 10.41 10.22 27.50
CA LEU A 83 10.45 11.56 26.92
C LEU A 83 9.05 12.12 26.68
N ASP A 84 8.87 13.40 26.96
CA ASP A 84 7.61 14.10 26.68
C ASP A 84 7.36 14.15 25.17
N GLY A 85 6.16 13.76 24.74
CA GLY A 85 5.78 13.62 23.33
C GLY A 85 5.97 12.22 22.71
N VAL A 86 6.53 11.24 23.43
CA VAL A 86 6.60 9.84 22.96
C VAL A 86 5.34 9.07 23.36
N ALA A 87 4.48 8.77 22.40
CA ALA A 87 3.26 7.99 22.65
C ALA A 87 3.55 6.50 22.92
N SER A 88 4.51 5.91 22.20
CA SER A 88 4.98 4.54 22.43
C SER A 88 6.35 4.34 21.79
N ALA A 89 7.20 3.52 22.40
CA ALA A 89 8.45 3.06 21.78
C ALA A 89 8.54 1.53 21.85
N THR A 90 8.84 0.91 20.72
CA THR A 90 8.93 -0.56 20.58
C THR A 90 10.31 -0.93 20.06
N GLY A 91 11.02 -1.79 20.80
CA GLY A 91 12.26 -2.38 20.31
C GLY A 91 11.96 -3.45 19.26
N ARG A 92 12.65 -3.39 18.12
CA ARG A 92 12.60 -4.42 17.09
C ARG A 92 13.99 -5.00 16.91
N VAL A 93 14.11 -6.30 17.12
CA VAL A 93 15.33 -7.05 16.80
C VAL A 93 15.07 -7.81 15.51
N SER A 94 15.86 -7.56 14.49
CA SER A 94 15.86 -8.31 13.24
C SER A 94 17.19 -9.04 13.12
N GLY A 95 17.13 -10.35 12.94
CA GLY A 95 18.31 -11.21 12.78
C GLY A 95 17.90 -12.60 12.35
N PHE A 96 18.87 -13.40 11.93
CA PHE A 96 18.63 -14.81 11.66
C PHE A 96 18.41 -15.54 12.99
N ALA A 97 17.23 -16.12 13.18
CA ALA A 97 16.91 -16.98 14.31
C ALA A 97 16.72 -18.41 13.79
N GLY A 98 17.80 -19.21 13.81
CA GLY A 98 17.72 -20.64 13.53
C GLY A 98 17.17 -21.37 14.77
N VAL A 99 16.03 -22.03 14.63
CA VAL A 99 15.52 -22.94 15.66
C VAL A 99 16.19 -24.29 15.44
N ALA A 100 17.12 -24.67 16.30
CA ALA A 100 17.77 -25.98 16.21
C ALA A 100 16.79 -27.11 16.58
N ASP A 101 16.87 -28.21 15.84
CA ASP A 101 16.24 -29.49 16.23
C ASP A 101 16.88 -30.01 17.55
N PRO A 102 16.27 -30.95 18.31
CA PRO A 102 16.88 -31.54 19.50
C PRO A 102 18.27 -32.16 19.25
N ASP A 103 18.57 -32.51 18.00
CA ASP A 103 19.86 -33.04 17.53
C ASP A 103 20.87 -31.93 17.15
N GLY A 104 20.55 -30.66 17.38
CA GLY A 104 21.48 -29.54 17.26
C GLY A 104 21.87 -29.15 15.82
N LYS A 105 21.11 -29.59 14.82
CA LYS A 105 21.27 -29.10 13.44
C LYS A 105 20.33 -27.92 13.19
N LEU A 106 20.90 -26.84 12.62
CA LEU A 106 20.20 -25.64 12.15
C LEU A 106 19.57 -25.88 10.78
#